data_AF-A0ABD4WMB0-F1
#
_entry.id   AF-A0ABD4WMB0-F1
#
_cell.length_a   1.000
_cell.length_b   1.000
_cell.length_c   1.000
_cell.angle_alpha   90.00
_cell.angle_beta   90.00
_cell.angle_gamma   90.00
#
_symmetry.space_group_name_H-M   'P 1'
#
loop_
_entity.id
_entity.type
_entity.pdbx_description
1 polymer ?
#
loop_
_entity_poly.entity_id
_entity_poly.type
_entity_poly.pdbx_seq_one_letter_code
_entity_poly.pdbx_strand_id
1 'polypeptide(L)' 'MSYSSIKRLLIGRPLKSKELGEQKLNKVKALAILSSDALSSVAYGPEQVLIVLATIGMIAFWYSIPIGIGVLILLTA' A
#
# COMPACT_ATOMS: atom_id res chain seq x y z
N MET A 1 -8.75 36.43 -15.75
CA MET A 1 -8.77 35.60 -14.52
C MET A 1 -7.53 34.71 -14.57
N SER A 2 -6.58 34.88 -13.65
CA SER A 2 -5.27 34.22 -13.71
C SER A 2 -5.40 32.69 -13.51
N TYR A 3 -4.69 31.89 -14.33
CA TYR A 3 -4.68 30.42 -14.32
C TYR A 3 -4.46 29.83 -12.91
N SER A 4 -3.70 30.54 -12.07
CA SER A 4 -3.44 30.19 -10.66
C SER A 4 -4.72 30.15 -9.80
N SER A 5 -5.68 31.04 -10.05
CA SER A 5 -6.94 31.12 -9.28
C SER A 5 -7.89 29.97 -9.59
N ILE A 6 -7.96 29.53 -10.84
CA ILE A 6 -8.77 28.37 -11.25
C ILE A 6 -8.18 27.09 -10.65
N LYS A 7 -6.85 26.94 -10.68
CA LYS A 7 -6.17 25.79 -10.09
C LYS A 7 -6.38 25.70 -8.57
N ARG A 8 -6.39 26.84 -7.87
CA ARG A 8 -6.70 26.90 -6.42
C ARG A 8 -8.15 26.56 -6.08
N LEU A 9 -9.09 26.84 -6.98
CA LEU A 9 -10.50 26.52 -6.78
C LEU A 9 -10.76 25.02 -6.98
N LEU A 10 -10.12 24.40 -7.97
CA LEU A 10 -10.32 22.98 -8.30
C LEU A 10 -9.51 22.02 -7.41
N ILE A 11 -8.28 22.37 -7.04
CA ILE A 11 -7.35 21.46 -6.33
C ILE A 11 -7.18 21.85 -4.84
N GLY A 12 -7.52 23.08 -4.47
CA GLY A 12 -7.35 23.59 -3.10
C GLY A 12 -6.01 24.27 -2.86
N ARG A 13 -5.79 24.76 -1.63
CA ARG A 13 -4.54 25.45 -1.23
C ARG A 13 -3.44 24.41 -0.99
N PRO A 14 -2.19 24.67 -1.44
CA PRO A 14 -1.08 23.75 -1.18
C PRO A 14 -0.83 23.67 0.33
N LEU A 15 -0.87 22.45 0.90
CA LEU A 15 -0.55 22.23 2.31
C LEU A 15 0.92 22.57 2.54
N LYS A 16 1.19 23.55 3.41
CA LYS A 16 2.55 23.90 3.81
C LYS A 16 3.10 22.78 4.69
N SER A 17 4.29 22.27 4.37
CA SER A 17 4.93 21.13 5.06
C SER A 17 5.12 21.30 6.58
N LYS A 18 4.92 22.49 7.15
CA LYS A 18 4.93 22.74 8.60
C LYS A 18 3.64 22.30 9.32
N GLU A 19 2.55 22.00 8.61
CA GLU A 19 1.27 21.53 9.17
C GLU A 19 1.11 20.00 9.11
N LEU A 20 2.03 19.28 8.47
CA LEU A 20 1.97 17.81 8.41
C LEU A 20 2.23 17.14 9.78
N GLY A 21 2.94 17.80 10.69
CA GLY A 21 3.22 17.27 12.04
C GLY A 21 1.98 17.20 12.95
N GLU A 22 0.97 18.03 12.69
CA GLU A 22 -0.29 18.11 13.45
C GLU A 22 -1.39 17.21 12.85
N GLN A 23 -1.28 16.80 11.58
CA GLN A 23 -2.13 15.76 11.00
C GLN A 23 -1.64 14.35 11.38
N LYS A 24 -1.43 14.10 12.67
CA LYS A 24 -1.40 12.71 13.14
C LYS A 24 -2.77 12.12 12.83
N LEU A 25 -2.84 11.24 11.82
CA LEU A 25 -4.05 10.48 11.52
C LEU A 25 -4.55 9.89 12.83
N ASN A 26 -5.74 10.33 13.27
CA ASN A 26 -6.37 9.79 14.46
C ASN A 26 -6.37 8.26 14.34
N LYS A 27 -6.14 7.53 15.45
CA LYS A 27 -5.91 6.07 15.45
C LYS A 27 -6.92 5.32 14.57
N VAL A 28 -8.18 5.75 14.54
CA VAL A 28 -9.23 5.18 13.69
C VAL A 28 -8.96 5.35 12.19
N LYS A 29 -8.55 6.55 11.75
CA LYS A 29 -8.22 6.81 10.34
C LYS A 29 -6.90 6.13 9.94
N ALA A 30 -5.91 6.16 10.83
CA ALA A 30 -4.65 5.44 10.62
C ALA A 30 -4.89 3.94 10.46
N LEU A 31 -5.71 3.35 11.35
CA LEU A 31 -6.09 1.95 11.29
C LEU A 31 -6.88 1.62 10.02
N ALA A 32 -7.85 2.45 9.63
CA ALA A 32 -8.63 2.20 8.41
C ALA A 32 -7.74 2.16 7.16
N ILE A 33 -6.77 3.08 7.03
CA ILE A 33 -5.85 3.13 5.89
C ILE A 33 -4.87 1.95 5.93
N LEU A 34 -4.25 1.69 7.09
CA LEU A 34 -3.26 0.62 7.22
C LEU A 34 -3.91 -0.76 7.04
N SER A 35 -5.12 -0.97 7.58
CA SER A 35 -5.90 -2.19 7.38
C SER A 35 -6.34 -2.36 5.93
N SER A 36 -6.68 -1.28 5.22
CA SER A 36 -7.02 -1.35 3.79
C SER A 36 -5.83 -1.79 2.93
N ASP A 37 -4.63 -1.32 3.28
CA ASP A 37 -3.38 -1.69 2.59
C ASP A 37 -3.02 -3.16 2.86
N ALA A 38 -3.08 -3.58 4.14
CA ALA A 38 -2.84 -4.96 4.53
C ALA A 38 -3.85 -5.95 3.91
N LEU A 39 -5.15 -5.59 3.89
CA LEU A 39 -6.20 -6.43 3.30
C LEU A 39 -5.99 -6.61 1.80
N SER A 40 -5.64 -5.54 1.09
CA SER A 40 -5.29 -5.60 -0.34
C SER A 40 -4.08 -6.53 -0.59
N SER A 41 -3.04 -6.43 0.24
CA SER A 41 -1.86 -7.29 0.11
C SER A 41 -2.15 -8.77 0.40
N VAL A 42 -3.07 -9.09 1.31
CA VAL A 42 -3.47 -10.48 1.59
C VAL A 42 -4.40 -11.03 0.50
N ALA A 43 -5.26 -10.19 -0.08
CA ALA A 43 -6.17 -10.59 -1.13
C ALA A 43 -5.44 -10.90 -2.45
N TYR A 44 -4.49 -10.04 -2.85
CA TYR A 44 -3.81 -10.15 -4.14
C TYR A 44 -2.38 -10.70 -4.06
N GLY A 45 -1.64 -10.42 -2.98
CA GLY A 45 -0.23 -10.80 -2.88
C GLY A 45 0.07 -12.27 -3.15
N PRO A 46 -0.63 -13.23 -2.49
CA PRO A 46 -0.43 -14.65 -2.74
C PRO A 46 -0.75 -15.08 -4.18
N GLU A 47 -1.81 -14.51 -4.77
CA GLU A 47 -2.23 -14.81 -6.14
C GLU A 47 -1.15 -14.38 -7.14
N GLN A 48 -0.61 -13.15 -7.01
CA GLN A 48 0.48 -12.66 -7.85
C GLN A 48 1.73 -13.55 -7.76
N VAL A 49 2.09 -14.03 -6.56
CA VAL A 49 3.23 -14.95 -6.39
C VAL A 49 3.00 -16.25 -7.16
N LEU A 50 1.82 -16.85 -7.05
CA LEU A 50 1.52 -18.11 -7.74
C LEU A 50 1.48 -17.94 -9.26
N ILE A 51 0.95 -16.83 -9.78
CA ILE A 51 0.95 -16.53 -11.22
C ILE A 51 2.39 -16.44 -11.74
N VAL A 52 3.27 -15.73 -11.04
CA VAL A 52 4.69 -15.60 -11.43
C VAL A 52 5.41 -16.95 -11.36
N LEU A 53 5.17 -17.75 -10.32
CA LEU A 53 5.76 -19.10 -10.23
C LEU A 53 5.24 -20.01 -11.36
N ALA A 54 3.95 -19.89 -11.72
CA ALA A 54 3.35 -20.65 -12.81
C ALA A 54 3.98 -20.34 -14.18
N THR A 55 4.37 -19.08 -14.44
CA THR A 55 5.07 -18.74 -15.71
C THR A 55 6.48 -19.32 -15.79
N ILE A 56 7.13 -19.52 -14.65
CA ILE A 56 8.46 -20.15 -14.57
C ILE A 56 8.37 -21.67 -14.68
N GLY A 57 7.29 -22.27 -14.17
CA GLY A 57 6.95 -23.68 -14.35
C GLY A 57 6.68 -24.44 -13.04
N MET A 58 6.30 -25.72 -13.16
CA MET A 58 5.73 -26.49 -12.05
C MET A 58 6.70 -26.73 -10.87
N ILE A 59 8.01 -26.79 -11.14
CA ILE A 59 9.06 -26.94 -10.11
C ILE A 59 9.16 -25.66 -9.24
N ALA A 60 8.84 -24.49 -9.80
CA ALA A 60 8.95 -23.23 -9.09
C ALA A 60 7.91 -23.07 -7.97
N PHE A 61 6.82 -23.85 -7.96
CA PHE A 61 5.82 -23.83 -6.89
C PHE A 61 6.41 -24.15 -5.51
N TRP A 62 7.52 -24.89 -5.45
CA TRP A 62 8.21 -25.14 -4.19
C TRP A 62 8.72 -23.85 -3.52
N TYR A 63 8.95 -22.79 -4.29
CA TYR A 63 9.33 -21.47 -3.77
C TYR A 63 8.16 -20.72 -3.11
N SER A 64 6.90 -21.16 -3.28
CA SER A 64 5.76 -20.51 -2.61
C SER A 64 5.88 -20.56 -1.08
N ILE A 65 6.41 -21.66 -0.53
CA ILE A 65 6.60 -21.86 0.91
C ILE A 65 7.66 -20.91 1.50
N PRO A 66 8.92 -20.86 0.99
CA PRO A 66 9.91 -19.92 1.52
C PRO A 66 9.52 -18.45 1.29
N ILE A 67 8.84 -18.12 0.18
CA ILE A 67 8.30 -16.77 -0.05
C ILE A 67 7.26 -16.43 1.03
N GLY A 68 6.32 -17.34 1.30
CA GLY A 68 5.32 -17.17 2.36
C GLY A 68 5.93 -16.99 3.75
N ILE A 69 6.96 -17.78 4.08
CA ILE A 69 7.72 -17.62 5.33
C ILE A 69 8.38 -16.24 5.40
N GLY A 70 8.99 -15.77 4.30
CA GLY A 70 9.57 -14.43 4.23
C GLY A 70 8.54 -13.32 4.48
N VAL A 71 7.35 -13.44 3.89
CA VAL A 71 6.24 -12.50 4.12
C VAL A 71 5.76 -12.54 5.57
N LEU A 72 5.66 -13.72 6.18
CA LEU A 72 5.30 -13.84 7.60
C LEU A 72 6.32 -13.16 8.50
N ILE A 73 7.61 -13.34 8.25
CA ILE A 73 8.68 -12.67 9.00
C ILE A 73 8.54 -11.15 8.90
N LEU A 74 8.30 -10.63 7.70
CA LEU A 74 8.10 -9.19 7.47
C LEU A 74 6.86 -8.63 8.18
N LEU A 75 5.79 -9.40 8.30
CA LEU A 75 4.58 -9.00 9.04
C LEU A 75 4.77 -9.02 10.56
N THR A 76 5.65 -9.89 11.06
CA THR A 76 5.96 -9.97 12.49
C THR A 76 7.02 -8.98 12.97
N ALA A 77 7.82 -8.44 12.06
CA ALA A 77 8.89 -7.48 12.34
C ALA A 77 8.37 -6.05 12.44
#